data_AF-A0A7R9HV89-F1
#
_entry.id   AF-A0A7R9HV89-F1
#
_cell.length_a   1.000
_cell.length_b   1.000
_cell.length_c   1.000
_cell.angle_alpha   90.00
_cell.angle_beta   90.00
_cell.angle_gamma   90.00
#
_symmetry.space_group_name_H-M   'P 1'
#
loop_
_entity.id
_entity.type
_entity.pdbx_description
1 polymer ?
#
loop_
_entity_poly.entity_id
_entity_poly.type
_entity_poly.pdbx_seq_one_letter_code
_entity_poly.pdbx_strand_id
1 'polypeptide(L)'
;YFPEGFLALQHAVSSSLTEYFNRGKKVIPTVQLQRFPYPAYYDDPLLPALVLFVAIVIMLSFSYTSIYVVKSITLEKEHQLKVGRTLALHVIICSWAIPPSSPPPSCVRMRTTVKHHVAGSVKRTAPYKDFFLDPVGQSEVFVNILQEAMKIMGLPNWLHWVAWFLENFILLLFSVTLMVILLKVRWFRGSNLAVFTLTDSSVLFVFLVLYITVSICFCFMVSVFFTRANIAATVAGLGWFILYAPYLFMQFNYSGITTTSKMMACLFSNTAMSYGFQLLLMHEGTGEVFF
;
A
#
# COMPACT_ATOMS: atom_id res chain seq x y z
N TYR A 1 -36.14 -10.74 26.80
CA TYR A 1 -36.49 -11.36 28.10
C TYR A 1 -37.56 -10.62 28.90
N PHE A 2 -37.43 -9.31 29.15
CA PHE A 2 -38.53 -8.55 29.79
C PHE A 2 -39.80 -8.43 28.93
N PRO A 3 -39.73 -7.97 27.66
CA PRO A 3 -40.92 -7.91 26.80
C PRO A 3 -41.49 -9.30 26.47
N GLU A 4 -40.62 -10.32 26.45
CA GLU A 4 -40.99 -11.72 26.24
C GLU A 4 -41.67 -12.38 27.47
N GLY A 5 -41.90 -11.64 28.57
CA GLY A 5 -42.55 -12.15 29.78
C GLY A 5 -41.75 -13.15 30.62
N PHE A 6 -40.59 -13.62 30.13
CA PHE A 6 -39.75 -14.60 30.82
C PHE A 6 -39.33 -14.14 32.22
N LEU A 7 -38.98 -12.86 32.41
CA LEU A 7 -38.62 -12.34 33.74
C LEU A 7 -39.80 -12.38 34.72
N ALA A 8 -41.03 -12.16 34.26
CA ALA A 8 -42.21 -12.22 35.12
C ALA A 8 -42.47 -13.66 35.57
N LEU A 9 -42.31 -14.63 34.67
CA LEU A 9 -42.42 -16.05 34.97
C LEU A 9 -41.31 -16.51 35.93
N GLN A 10 -40.06 -16.10 35.68
CA GLN A 10 -38.93 -16.37 36.57
C GLN A 10 -39.15 -15.78 37.97
N HIS A 11 -39.63 -14.54 38.07
CA HIS A 11 -39.97 -13.91 39.35
C HIS A 11 -41.12 -14.64 40.06
N ALA A 12 -42.18 -15.02 39.33
CA ALA A 12 -43.31 -15.76 39.89
C ALA A 12 -42.92 -17.14 40.43
N VAL A 13 -42.11 -17.90 39.67
CA VAL A 13 -41.61 -19.22 40.08
C VAL A 13 -40.64 -19.11 41.25
N SER A 14 -39.70 -18.16 41.20
CA SER A 14 -38.76 -17.94 42.31
C SER A 14 -39.50 -17.51 43.58
N SER A 15 -40.55 -16.71 43.44
CA SER A 15 -41.39 -16.26 44.55
C SER A 15 -42.19 -17.41 45.15
N SER A 16 -42.84 -18.25 44.33
CA SER A 16 -43.63 -19.37 44.82
C SER A 16 -42.77 -20.44 45.49
N LEU A 17 -41.58 -20.71 44.95
CA LEU A 17 -40.64 -21.66 45.53
C LEU A 17 -40.11 -21.19 46.88
N THR A 18 -39.81 -19.89 47.01
CA THR A 18 -39.37 -19.30 48.28
C THR A 18 -40.47 -19.34 49.33
N GLU A 19 -41.73 -19.12 48.94
CA GLU A 19 -42.90 -19.23 49.81
C GLU A 19 -43.13 -20.68 50.29
N TYR A 20 -42.92 -21.66 49.40
CA TYR A 20 -43.00 -23.09 49.72
C TYR A 20 -41.96 -23.49 50.78
N PHE A 21 -40.68 -23.12 50.60
CA PHE A 21 -39.62 -23.45 51.55
C PHE A 21 -39.71 -22.67 52.87
N ASN A 22 -40.18 -21.42 52.85
CA ASN A 22 -40.36 -20.60 54.05
C ASN A 22 -41.67 -20.90 54.81
N ARG A 23 -42.30 -22.05 54.58
CA ARG A 23 -43.54 -22.50 55.25
C ARG A 23 -44.64 -21.42 55.23
N GLY A 24 -44.84 -20.77 54.09
CA GLY A 24 -45.89 -19.77 53.91
C GLY A 24 -45.59 -18.37 54.47
N LYS A 25 -44.36 -18.11 54.97
CA LYS A 25 -43.95 -16.74 55.31
C LYS A 25 -43.51 -16.00 54.03
N LYS A 26 -44.32 -15.02 53.62
CA LYS A 26 -44.06 -14.17 52.46
C LYS A 26 -43.08 -13.05 52.82
N VAL A 27 -41.78 -13.31 52.65
CA VAL A 27 -40.67 -12.40 53.06
C VAL A 27 -40.08 -11.65 51.85
N ILE A 28 -40.68 -11.74 50.66
CA ILE A 28 -40.03 -11.26 49.43
C ILE A 28 -40.39 -9.78 49.19
N PRO A 29 -39.41 -8.86 49.15
CA PRO A 29 -39.65 -7.45 48.83
C PRO A 29 -40.02 -7.26 47.35
N THR A 30 -40.67 -6.14 47.02
CA THR A 30 -41.00 -5.78 45.63
C THR A 30 -39.71 -5.53 44.84
N VAL A 31 -39.37 -6.44 43.93
CA VAL A 31 -38.19 -6.33 43.06
C VAL A 31 -38.54 -5.45 41.87
N GLN A 32 -37.83 -4.33 41.70
CA GLN A 32 -37.93 -3.47 40.53
C GLN A 32 -36.74 -3.72 39.61
N LEU A 33 -37.01 -3.76 38.31
CA LEU A 33 -35.96 -3.90 37.30
C LEU A 33 -35.51 -2.53 36.86
N GLN A 34 -34.22 -2.28 36.98
CA GLN A 34 -33.57 -1.08 36.45
C GLN A 34 -32.42 -1.53 35.56
N ARG A 35 -32.37 -0.99 34.34
CA ARG A 35 -31.17 -1.15 33.50
C ARG A 35 -30.05 -0.33 34.11
N PHE A 36 -28.86 -0.89 34.17
CA PHE A 36 -27.69 -0.10 34.52
C PHE A 36 -27.55 1.06 33.51
N PRO A 37 -27.35 2.31 33.97
CA PRO A 37 -27.16 3.43 33.06
C PRO A 37 -25.88 3.21 32.25
N TYR A 38 -25.98 3.28 30.93
CA TYR A 38 -24.80 3.27 30.07
C TYR A 38 -24.14 4.65 30.09
N PRO A 39 -22.80 4.73 30.03
CA PRO A 39 -22.12 5.99 29.81
C PRO A 39 -22.54 6.60 28.46
N ALA A 40 -22.32 7.90 28.29
CA ALA A 40 -22.50 8.54 26.98
C ALA A 40 -21.59 7.86 25.94
N TYR A 41 -22.17 7.43 24.82
CA TYR A 41 -21.46 6.78 23.74
C TYR A 41 -21.93 7.36 22.40
N TYR A 42 -21.03 7.47 21.44
CA TYR A 42 -21.33 7.94 20.10
C TYR A 42 -21.63 6.72 19.20
N ASP A 43 -22.86 6.63 18.70
CA ASP A 43 -23.29 5.58 17.78
C ASP A 43 -23.05 6.03 16.34
N ASP A 44 -21.81 5.86 15.87
CA ASP A 44 -21.43 6.19 14.50
C ASP A 44 -21.31 4.92 13.63
N PRO A 45 -22.38 4.53 12.91
CA PRO A 45 -22.35 3.34 12.04
C PRO A 45 -21.38 3.47 10.87
N LEU A 46 -20.91 4.69 10.59
CA LEU A 46 -19.91 4.96 9.55
C LEU A 46 -18.49 4.58 10.00
N LEU A 47 -18.19 4.62 11.30
CA LEU A 47 -16.82 4.49 11.81
C LEU A 47 -16.15 3.16 11.43
N PRO A 48 -16.81 1.98 11.57
CA PRO A 48 -16.19 0.71 11.17
C PRO A 48 -15.95 0.60 9.66
N ALA A 49 -16.86 1.17 8.85
CA ALA A 49 -16.70 1.22 7.40
C ALA A 49 -15.54 2.13 6.99
N LEU A 50 -15.38 3.26 7.69
CA LEU A 50 -14.31 4.23 7.48
C LEU A 50 -12.92 3.62 7.76
N VAL A 51 -12.78 2.86 8.85
CA VAL A 51 -11.53 2.16 9.22
C VAL A 51 -11.04 1.27 8.08
N LEU A 52 -11.93 0.42 7.57
CA LEU A 52 -11.59 -0.51 6.50
C LEU A 52 -11.32 0.22 5.18
N PHE A 53 -12.12 1.25 4.87
CA PHE A 53 -11.99 2.00 3.64
C PHE A 53 -10.67 2.78 3.57
N VAL A 54 -10.32 3.52 4.62
CA VAL A 54 -9.09 4.33 4.67
C VAL A 54 -7.86 3.45 4.51
N ALA A 55 -7.79 2.33 5.24
CA ALA A 55 -6.66 1.39 5.15
C ALA A 55 -6.52 0.78 3.74
N ILE A 56 -7.62 0.33 3.13
CA ILE A 56 -7.61 -0.25 1.78
C ILE A 56 -7.19 0.77 0.72
N VAL A 57 -7.72 2.00 0.79
CA VAL A 57 -7.37 3.06 -0.18
C VAL A 57 -5.86 3.32 -0.13
N ILE A 58 -5.29 3.50 1.05
CA ILE A 58 -3.85 3.72 1.23
C ILE A 58 -3.05 2.52 0.70
N MET A 59 -3.46 1.30 1.03
CA MET A 59 -2.83 0.06 0.55
C MET A 59 -2.77 -0.02 -0.98
N LEU A 60 -3.88 0.33 -1.65
CA LEU A 60 -3.98 0.29 -3.10
C LEU A 60 -3.19 1.42 -3.77
N SER A 61 -3.21 2.63 -3.22
CA SER A 61 -2.43 3.76 -3.75
C SER A 61 -0.94 3.47 -3.80
N PHE A 62 -0.36 2.90 -2.74
CA PHE A 62 1.07 2.60 -2.69
C PHE A 62 1.46 1.26 -3.36
N SER A 63 0.49 0.45 -3.79
CA SER A 63 0.75 -0.82 -4.47
C SER A 63 1.47 -0.64 -5.81
N TYR A 64 1.08 0.37 -6.60
CA TYR A 64 1.75 0.66 -7.87
C TYR A 64 3.19 1.11 -7.65
N THR A 65 3.41 1.98 -6.65
CA THR A 65 4.74 2.51 -6.36
C THR A 65 5.68 1.40 -5.88
N SER A 66 5.23 0.51 -4.99
CA SER A 66 6.10 -0.57 -4.49
C SER A 66 6.54 -1.54 -5.59
N ILE A 67 5.64 -1.89 -6.52
CA ILE A 67 5.95 -2.70 -7.70
C ILE A 67 6.95 -1.95 -8.59
N TYR A 68 6.73 -0.65 -8.81
CA TYR A 68 7.63 0.19 -9.61
C TYR A 68 9.03 0.29 -9.02
N VAL A 69 9.17 0.50 -7.70
CA VAL A 69 10.47 0.57 -7.02
C VAL A 69 11.23 -0.75 -7.14
N VAL A 70 10.57 -1.88 -6.83
CA VAL A 70 11.23 -3.19 -6.95
C VAL A 70 11.64 -3.47 -8.39
N LYS A 71 10.76 -3.15 -9.36
CA LYS A 71 11.02 -3.37 -10.79
C LYS A 71 12.15 -2.47 -11.31
N SER A 72 12.19 -1.19 -10.96
CA SER A 72 13.25 -0.27 -11.41
C SER A 72 14.62 -0.69 -10.89
N ILE A 73 14.74 -1.04 -9.61
CA ILE A 73 16.00 -1.52 -9.01
C ILE A 73 16.44 -2.85 -9.65
N THR A 74 15.51 -3.80 -9.82
CA THR A 74 15.84 -5.11 -10.40
C THR A 74 16.10 -5.04 -11.90
N LEU A 75 15.46 -4.11 -12.62
CA LEU A 75 15.78 -3.78 -14.00
C LEU A 75 17.19 -3.22 -14.10
N GLU A 76 17.57 -2.27 -13.25
CA GLU A 76 18.94 -1.74 -13.29
C GLU A 76 19.97 -2.86 -13.01
N LYS A 77 19.73 -3.72 -12.02
CA LYS A 77 20.57 -4.91 -11.76
C LYS A 77 20.64 -5.84 -12.97
N GLU A 78 19.52 -6.06 -13.66
CA GLU A 78 19.43 -6.89 -14.86
C GLU A 78 20.13 -6.22 -16.07
N HIS A 79 20.10 -4.90 -16.18
CA HIS A 79 20.71 -4.11 -17.25
C HIS A 79 22.22 -3.92 -17.06
N GLN A 80 22.73 -3.77 -15.83
CA GLN A 80 24.17 -3.83 -15.54
C GLN A 80 24.78 -5.19 -15.98
N LEU A 81 23.97 -6.24 -16.04
CA LEU A 81 24.34 -7.56 -16.61
C LEU A 81 24.11 -7.64 -18.14
N LYS A 82 23.35 -6.72 -18.75
CA LYS A 82 22.93 -6.72 -20.16
C LYS A 82 23.38 -5.50 -20.98
N VAL A 83 24.21 -4.58 -20.47
CA VAL A 83 24.95 -3.63 -21.33
C VAL A 83 25.75 -4.39 -22.41
N GLY A 84 26.03 -5.68 -22.18
CA GLY A 84 26.54 -6.60 -23.20
C GLY A 84 25.58 -7.04 -24.32
N ARG A 85 24.27 -6.73 -24.31
CA ARG A 85 23.34 -7.06 -25.42
C ARG A 85 21.93 -6.42 -25.31
N THR A 86 21.72 -5.35 -26.09
CA THR A 86 20.62 -5.25 -27.08
C THR A 86 19.21 -4.74 -26.70
N LEU A 87 18.78 -4.54 -25.44
CA LEU A 87 17.33 -4.47 -25.16
C LEU A 87 16.79 -3.20 -24.47
N ALA A 88 17.48 -2.06 -24.61
CA ALA A 88 16.87 -0.75 -24.33
C ALA A 88 15.83 -0.35 -25.41
N LEU A 89 15.82 -1.02 -26.57
CA LEU A 89 15.15 -0.52 -27.77
C LEU A 89 13.64 -0.83 -27.91
N HIS A 90 12.97 -1.50 -26.97
CA HIS A 90 11.58 -1.95 -27.20
C HIS A 90 10.56 -1.67 -26.10
N VAL A 91 10.98 -1.35 -24.86
CA VAL A 91 10.04 -1.27 -23.71
C VAL A 91 9.62 0.17 -23.40
N ILE A 92 10.49 1.15 -23.68
CA ILE A 92 10.16 2.57 -23.46
C ILE A 92 9.23 3.09 -24.58
N ILE A 93 9.33 2.58 -25.81
CA ILE A 93 8.42 2.91 -26.93
C ILE A 93 6.97 2.45 -26.66
N CYS A 94 6.75 1.36 -25.93
CA CYS A 94 5.42 0.76 -25.76
C CYS A 94 4.66 1.18 -24.48
N SER A 95 5.29 1.79 -23.47
CA SER A 95 4.58 2.14 -22.21
C SER A 95 4.00 3.55 -22.16
N TRP A 96 4.32 4.45 -23.09
CA TRP A 96 3.81 5.83 -23.10
C TRP A 96 3.01 6.24 -24.34
N ALA A 97 2.86 5.36 -25.33
CA ALA A 97 2.07 5.65 -26.52
C ALA A 97 1.18 4.46 -26.89
N ILE A 98 -0.12 4.55 -26.60
CA ILE A 98 -1.27 4.18 -27.47
C ILE A 98 -2.48 3.69 -26.63
N PRO A 99 -3.65 4.39 -26.67
CA PRO A 99 -4.92 3.99 -26.05
C PRO A 99 -5.64 2.86 -26.83
N PRO A 100 -6.66 2.19 -26.26
CA PRO A 100 -7.14 0.89 -26.72
C PRO A 100 -8.22 1.00 -27.81
N SER A 101 -7.86 1.23 -29.08
CA SER A 101 -8.80 1.01 -30.20
C SER A 101 -8.13 1.08 -31.59
N SER A 102 -7.71 -0.05 -32.17
CA SER A 102 -7.71 -0.27 -33.64
C SER A 102 -7.38 -1.71 -34.03
N PRO A 103 -8.05 -2.32 -35.04
CA PRO A 103 -7.85 -3.72 -35.45
C PRO A 103 -6.62 -3.90 -36.37
N PRO A 104 -6.07 -5.12 -36.50
CA PRO A 104 -4.82 -5.34 -37.24
C PRO A 104 -5.02 -5.34 -38.77
N PRO A 105 -4.15 -4.65 -39.55
CA PRO A 105 -4.19 -4.76 -41.00
C PRO A 105 -3.41 -5.97 -41.51
N SER A 106 -3.88 -6.46 -42.64
CA SER A 106 -3.53 -7.67 -43.36
C SER A 106 -2.10 -7.70 -43.94
N CYS A 107 -1.54 -8.91 -43.97
CA CYS A 107 -0.19 -9.25 -44.40
C CYS A 107 -0.04 -9.13 -45.94
N VAL A 108 0.77 -8.18 -46.41
CA VAL A 108 1.17 -8.06 -47.83
C VAL A 108 2.50 -8.78 -48.07
N ARG A 109 2.48 -9.70 -49.02
CA ARG A 109 3.55 -10.61 -49.47
C ARG A 109 4.31 -10.01 -50.66
N MET A 110 5.65 -10.08 -50.69
CA MET A 110 6.50 -10.08 -51.91
C MET A 110 7.92 -10.53 -51.53
N ARG A 111 8.30 -11.79 -51.80
CA ARG A 111 8.94 -12.37 -53.01
C ARG A 111 10.31 -11.76 -53.34
N THR A 112 11.37 -12.47 -52.97
CA THR A 112 12.76 -12.24 -53.36
C THR A 112 13.10 -12.87 -54.71
N THR A 113 13.66 -12.08 -55.63
CA THR A 113 14.47 -12.57 -56.75
C THR A 113 15.63 -11.60 -56.98
N VAL A 114 16.85 -12.01 -56.63
CA VAL A 114 18.09 -11.40 -57.13
C VAL A 114 19.17 -12.48 -57.25
N LYS A 115 19.74 -12.67 -58.43
CA LYS A 115 21.16 -13.02 -58.62
C LYS A 115 21.65 -12.51 -59.96
N HIS A 116 22.54 -11.51 -59.94
CA HIS A 116 23.56 -11.32 -60.96
C HIS A 116 24.89 -10.88 -60.31
N HIS A 117 25.92 -11.65 -60.65
CA HIS A 117 27.35 -11.38 -60.85
C HIS A 117 28.12 -10.25 -60.11
N VAL A 118 29.19 -10.71 -59.42
CA VAL A 118 30.62 -10.36 -59.53
C VAL A 118 31.05 -8.89 -59.64
N ALA A 119 31.84 -8.42 -58.67
CA ALA A 119 33.23 -7.92 -58.82
C ALA A 119 33.61 -7.03 -57.62
N GLY A 120 34.82 -7.23 -57.09
CA GLY A 120 35.32 -6.54 -55.91
C GLY A 120 35.70 -5.08 -56.13
N SER A 121 35.79 -4.34 -55.02
CA SER A 121 36.78 -3.29 -54.77
C SER A 121 36.63 -2.79 -53.33
N VAL A 122 37.77 -2.66 -52.66
CA VAL A 122 37.97 -2.09 -51.32
C VAL A 122 37.21 -0.77 -51.17
N LYS A 123 36.34 -0.66 -50.17
CA LYS A 123 35.82 0.62 -49.67
C LYS A 123 35.81 0.66 -48.15
N ARG A 124 36.69 1.53 -47.64
CA ARG A 124 36.64 2.21 -46.35
C ARG A 124 35.20 2.69 -46.09
N THR A 125 34.53 2.18 -45.07
CA THR A 125 33.26 2.74 -44.58
C THR A 125 33.47 3.29 -43.17
N ALA A 126 33.50 4.62 -43.09
CA ALA A 126 33.40 5.36 -41.84
C ALA A 126 32.00 5.13 -41.22
N PRO A 127 31.88 4.92 -39.90
CA PRO A 127 30.59 4.87 -39.22
C PRO A 127 30.30 6.27 -38.63
N TYR A 128 29.77 7.18 -39.45
CA TYR A 128 29.34 8.49 -38.93
C TYR A 128 28.22 9.10 -39.78
N LYS A 129 27.15 8.34 -40.00
CA LYS A 129 25.92 8.86 -40.60
C LYS A 129 24.71 8.14 -40.03
N ASP A 130 24.51 8.23 -38.72
CA ASP A 130 23.20 8.07 -38.06
C ASP A 130 23.13 8.91 -36.75
N PHE A 131 24.04 9.88 -36.58
CA PHE A 131 24.17 10.71 -35.39
C PHE A 131 23.35 12.01 -35.49
N PHE A 132 22.08 11.96 -35.92
CA PHE A 132 21.21 13.14 -35.80
C PHE A 132 19.74 12.74 -35.88
N LEU A 133 19.14 12.51 -34.70
CA LEU A 133 17.71 12.64 -34.31
C LEU A 133 17.25 11.50 -33.38
N ASP A 134 17.86 11.37 -32.19
CA ASP A 134 17.21 10.70 -31.06
C ASP A 134 17.54 11.43 -29.75
N PRO A 135 16.66 12.32 -29.25
CA PRO A 135 16.86 12.98 -27.95
C PRO A 135 16.84 12.00 -26.76
N VAL A 136 16.42 10.75 -26.99
CA VAL A 136 16.35 9.68 -25.99
C VAL A 136 17.70 8.96 -25.81
N GLY A 137 18.51 8.84 -26.87
CA GLY A 137 19.83 8.19 -26.80
C GLY A 137 20.89 9.01 -26.06
N GLN A 138 20.75 10.34 -26.04
CA GLN A 138 21.74 11.24 -25.44
C GLN A 138 21.66 11.29 -23.91
N SER A 139 20.49 11.09 -23.31
CA SER A 139 20.32 10.92 -21.86
C SER A 139 20.85 9.58 -21.34
N GLU A 140 20.67 8.50 -22.10
CA GLU A 140 21.14 7.16 -21.72
C GLU A 140 22.67 7.04 -21.76
N VAL A 141 23.31 7.66 -22.75
CA VAL A 141 24.79 7.72 -22.85
C VAL A 141 25.38 8.59 -21.74
N PHE A 142 24.73 9.70 -21.37
CA PHE A 142 25.19 10.58 -20.29
C PHE A 142 25.13 9.92 -18.90
N VAL A 143 24.05 9.17 -18.59
CA VAL A 143 23.92 8.46 -17.31
C VAL A 143 24.94 7.33 -17.17
N ASN A 144 25.19 6.58 -18.25
CA ASN A 144 26.20 5.52 -18.25
C ASN A 144 27.64 6.08 -18.13
N ILE A 145 27.94 7.21 -18.78
CA ILE A 145 29.21 7.92 -18.62
C ILE A 145 29.36 8.47 -17.20
N LEU A 146 28.29 8.95 -16.56
CA LEU A 146 28.33 9.39 -15.16
C LEU A 146 28.53 8.22 -14.19
N GLN A 147 27.93 7.05 -14.43
CA GLN A 147 28.15 5.86 -13.60
C GLN A 147 29.58 5.32 -13.71
N GLU A 148 30.13 5.24 -14.93
CA GLU A 148 31.54 4.90 -15.17
C GLU A 148 32.46 5.95 -14.54
N ALA A 149 32.19 7.25 -14.71
CA ALA A 149 32.96 8.34 -14.12
C ALA A 149 32.90 8.36 -12.58
N MET A 150 31.74 8.04 -11.96
CA MET A 150 31.61 7.93 -10.50
C MET A 150 32.37 6.73 -9.93
N LYS A 151 32.41 5.60 -10.65
CA LYS A 151 33.26 4.45 -10.27
C LYS A 151 34.74 4.78 -10.36
N ILE A 152 35.14 5.62 -11.33
CA ILE A 152 36.54 6.05 -11.52
C ILE A 152 36.98 7.09 -10.47
N MET A 153 36.06 7.89 -9.91
CA MET A 153 36.34 8.84 -8.80
C MET A 153 36.41 8.19 -7.41
N GLY A 154 36.26 6.87 -7.28
CA GLY A 154 36.31 6.19 -5.99
C GLY A 154 35.04 6.35 -5.14
N LEU A 155 33.90 6.67 -5.78
CA LEU A 155 32.64 6.85 -5.06
C LEU A 155 32.15 5.49 -4.53
N PRO A 156 31.79 5.40 -3.25
CA PRO A 156 31.47 4.11 -2.65
C PRO A 156 30.08 3.62 -3.08
N ASN A 157 29.96 2.30 -3.30
CA ASN A 157 28.74 1.63 -3.79
C ASN A 157 27.49 1.90 -2.91
N TRP A 158 27.68 2.26 -1.63
CA TRP A 158 26.58 2.62 -0.73
C TRP A 158 25.84 3.90 -1.16
N LEU A 159 26.52 4.84 -1.83
CA LEU A 159 25.89 6.11 -2.22
C LEU A 159 24.84 5.91 -3.30
N HIS A 160 25.00 4.90 -4.15
CA HIS A 160 24.01 4.55 -5.15
C HIS A 160 22.71 4.04 -4.49
N TRP A 161 22.80 3.22 -3.44
CA TRP A 161 21.62 2.80 -2.67
C TRP A 161 20.93 3.97 -1.96
N VAL A 162 21.72 4.94 -1.46
CA VAL A 162 21.17 6.15 -0.83
C VAL A 162 20.51 7.06 -1.86
N ALA A 163 21.03 7.17 -3.09
CA ALA A 163 20.40 7.91 -4.17
C ALA A 163 19.03 7.30 -4.52
N TRP A 164 18.98 5.97 -4.71
CA TRP A 164 17.73 5.24 -4.91
C TRP A 164 16.74 5.46 -3.75
N PHE A 165 17.22 5.45 -2.50
CA PHE A 165 16.37 5.70 -1.34
C PHE A 165 15.80 7.13 -1.34
N LEU A 166 16.65 8.13 -1.59
CA LEU A 166 16.28 9.54 -1.54
C LEU A 166 15.32 9.94 -2.66
N GLU A 167 15.53 9.44 -3.89
CA GLU A 167 14.64 9.67 -5.03
C GLU A 167 13.22 9.14 -4.75
N ASN A 168 13.13 7.91 -4.24
CA ASN A 168 11.86 7.30 -3.88
C ASN A 168 11.21 7.96 -2.65
N PHE A 169 12.00 8.41 -1.68
CA PHE A 169 11.51 9.12 -0.50
C PHE A 169 10.87 10.46 -0.86
N ILE A 170 11.48 11.24 -1.76
CA ILE A 170 10.93 12.54 -2.21
C ILE A 170 9.62 12.34 -2.98
N LEU A 171 9.58 11.38 -3.92
CA LEU A 171 8.36 11.06 -4.68
C LEU A 171 7.21 10.62 -3.77
N LEU A 172 7.50 9.78 -2.77
CA LEU A 172 6.50 9.30 -1.82
C LEU A 172 6.09 10.36 -0.80
N LEU A 173 6.97 11.27 -0.40
CA LEU A 173 6.63 12.42 0.43
C LEU A 173 5.58 13.30 -0.23
N PHE A 174 5.76 13.62 -1.52
CA PHE A 174 4.77 14.40 -2.27
C PHE A 174 3.41 13.69 -2.30
N SER A 175 3.38 12.38 -2.57
CA SER A 175 2.16 11.57 -2.53
C SER A 175 1.49 11.58 -1.14
N VAL A 176 2.26 11.44 -0.05
CA VAL A 176 1.73 11.46 1.32
C VAL A 176 1.15 12.82 1.68
N THR A 177 1.80 13.93 1.29
CA THR A 177 1.23 15.27 1.54
C THR A 177 -0.12 15.45 0.87
N LEU A 178 -0.27 14.99 -0.37
CA LEU A 178 -1.55 15.00 -1.10
C LEU A 178 -2.59 14.13 -0.37
N MET A 179 -2.19 12.95 0.11
CA MET A 179 -3.08 12.04 0.84
C MET A 179 -3.59 12.64 2.16
N VAL A 180 -2.72 13.29 2.94
CA VAL A 180 -3.13 13.99 4.18
C VAL A 180 -4.10 15.12 3.88
N ILE A 181 -3.86 15.88 2.80
CA ILE A 181 -4.78 16.92 2.34
C ILE A 181 -6.13 16.29 1.99
N LEU A 182 -6.18 15.19 1.23
CA LEU A 182 -7.45 14.53 0.90
C LEU A 182 -8.22 14.04 2.13
N LEU A 183 -7.54 13.51 3.14
CA LEU A 183 -8.18 13.02 4.37
C LEU A 183 -8.69 14.16 5.28
N LYS A 184 -8.08 15.34 5.22
CA LYS A 184 -8.46 16.51 6.03
C LYS A 184 -9.37 17.50 5.29
N VAL A 185 -9.34 17.52 3.96
CA VAL A 185 -10.12 18.47 3.17
C VAL A 185 -11.60 18.19 3.31
N ARG A 186 -12.34 19.28 3.50
CA ARG A 186 -13.78 19.29 3.74
C ARG A 186 -14.49 19.14 2.39
N TRP A 187 -14.94 17.93 2.07
CA TRP A 187 -15.59 17.64 0.80
C TRP A 187 -17.04 18.16 0.75
N PHE A 188 -17.75 18.12 1.89
CA PHE A 188 -19.16 18.53 1.97
C PHE A 188 -19.30 19.99 2.39
N ARG A 189 -19.85 20.79 1.47
CA ARG A 189 -20.12 22.22 1.66
C ARG A 189 -21.34 22.38 2.57
N GLY A 190 -21.14 22.44 3.89
CA GLY A 190 -22.20 22.71 4.86
C GLY A 190 -22.10 22.00 6.21
N SER A 191 -21.21 21.02 6.38
CA SER A 191 -20.96 20.37 7.68
C SER A 191 -19.48 20.48 8.07
N ASN A 192 -19.18 20.45 9.38
CA ASN A 192 -17.80 20.45 9.91
C ASN A 192 -17.16 19.06 9.87
N LEU A 193 -17.68 18.12 9.08
CA LEU A 193 -17.23 16.73 9.07
C LEU A 193 -16.21 16.50 7.93
N ALA A 194 -14.96 16.29 8.31
CA ALA A 194 -13.91 15.69 7.49
C ALA A 194 -13.74 14.21 7.88
N VAL A 195 -12.94 13.44 7.13
CA VAL A 195 -12.65 12.03 7.48
C VAL A 195 -11.97 11.94 8.86
N PHE A 196 -11.06 12.88 9.14
CA PHE A 196 -10.47 13.11 10.46
C PHE A 196 -10.76 14.54 10.90
N THR A 197 -11.70 14.72 11.82
CA THR A 197 -12.05 16.03 12.40
C THR A 197 -11.21 16.34 13.63
N LEU A 198 -11.05 15.39 14.55
CA LEU A 198 -10.41 15.60 15.85
C LEU A 198 -8.89 15.43 15.79
N THR A 199 -8.40 14.48 15.00
CA THR A 199 -6.97 14.13 14.99
C THR A 199 -6.10 15.25 14.41
N ASP A 200 -5.03 15.67 15.10
CA ASP A 200 -4.10 16.67 14.57
C ASP A 200 -3.42 16.23 13.26
N SER A 201 -3.29 17.16 12.31
CA SER A 201 -2.70 16.89 10.99
C SER A 201 -1.22 16.49 11.07
N SER A 202 -0.49 16.97 12.08
CA SER A 202 0.93 16.66 12.28
C SER A 202 1.15 15.20 12.68
N VAL A 203 0.31 14.65 13.55
CA VAL A 203 0.38 13.25 14.00
C VAL A 203 0.15 12.31 12.82
N LEU A 204 -0.88 12.58 12.01
CA LEU A 204 -1.16 11.82 10.79
C LEU A 204 -0.02 11.91 9.78
N PHE A 205 0.56 13.09 9.59
CA PHE A 205 1.69 13.29 8.68
C PHE A 205 2.92 12.49 9.12
N VAL A 206 3.31 12.59 10.40
CA VAL A 206 4.46 11.85 10.94
C VAL A 206 4.23 10.35 10.85
N PHE A 207 3.02 9.87 11.17
CA PHE A 207 2.66 8.46 11.06
C PHE A 207 2.82 7.93 9.62
N LEU A 208 2.35 8.68 8.62
CA LEU A 208 2.46 8.29 7.22
C LEU A 208 3.91 8.40 6.69
N VAL A 209 4.71 9.35 7.18
CA VAL A 209 6.15 9.45 6.85
C VAL A 209 6.93 8.23 7.38
N LEU A 210 6.61 7.76 8.58
CA LEU A 210 7.20 6.53 9.11
C LEU A 210 6.79 5.32 8.27
N TYR A 211 5.52 5.25 7.84
CA TYR A 211 5.02 4.19 6.97
C TYR A 211 5.76 4.14 5.62
N ILE A 212 5.96 5.27 4.93
CA ILE A 212 6.70 5.27 3.66
C ILE A 212 8.16 4.84 3.87
N THR A 213 8.78 5.25 4.98
CA THR A 213 10.17 4.89 5.28
C THR A 213 10.32 3.37 5.43
N VAL A 214 9.48 2.74 6.25
CA VAL A 214 9.48 1.29 6.45
C VAL A 214 9.13 0.54 5.15
N SER A 215 8.20 1.09 4.35
CA SER A 215 7.80 0.47 3.08
C SER A 215 8.90 0.50 2.03
N ILE A 216 9.65 1.60 1.94
CA ILE A 216 10.83 1.70 1.06
C ILE A 216 11.89 0.68 1.50
N CYS A 217 12.17 0.57 2.79
CA CYS A 217 13.13 -0.43 3.32
C CYS A 217 12.70 -1.86 2.97
N PHE A 218 11.40 -2.17 3.07
CA PHE A 218 10.87 -3.47 2.65
C PHE A 218 11.06 -3.72 1.15
N CYS A 219 10.75 -2.73 0.29
CA CYS A 219 10.97 -2.83 -1.16
C CYS A 219 12.45 -3.08 -1.51
N PHE A 220 13.39 -2.39 -0.84
CA PHE A 220 14.81 -2.63 -1.03
C PHE A 220 15.21 -4.04 -0.60
N MET A 221 14.75 -4.51 0.56
CA MET A 221 15.00 -5.87 1.03
C MET A 221 14.52 -6.91 0.00
N VAL A 222 13.30 -6.77 -0.53
CA VAL A 222 12.76 -7.67 -1.57
C VAL A 222 13.61 -7.61 -2.83
N SER A 223 14.02 -6.41 -3.27
CA SER A 223 14.81 -6.24 -4.50
C SER A 223 16.17 -6.95 -4.48
N VAL A 224 16.73 -7.24 -3.31
CA VAL A 224 18.05 -7.89 -3.16
C VAL A 224 17.97 -9.38 -3.53
N PHE A 225 16.83 -10.04 -3.30
CA PHE A 225 16.68 -11.47 -3.58
C PHE A 225 16.46 -11.81 -5.05
N PHE A 226 16.02 -10.84 -5.86
CA PHE A 226 15.66 -11.08 -7.25
C PHE A 226 16.68 -10.50 -8.23
N THR A 227 17.07 -11.33 -9.20
CA THR A 227 17.98 -10.96 -10.30
C THR A 227 17.24 -10.60 -11.59
N ARG A 228 15.97 -11.01 -11.73
CA ARG A 228 15.14 -10.73 -12.92
C ARG A 228 13.96 -9.84 -12.58
N ALA A 229 13.77 -8.78 -13.36
CA ALA A 229 12.78 -7.75 -13.05
C ALA A 229 11.32 -8.20 -13.17
N ASN A 230 11.00 -9.02 -14.17
CA ASN A 230 9.62 -9.46 -14.40
C ASN A 230 9.12 -10.38 -13.27
N ILE A 231 9.99 -11.24 -12.73
CA ILE A 231 9.68 -12.12 -11.60
C ILE A 231 9.63 -11.29 -10.30
N ALA A 232 10.55 -10.34 -10.14
CA ALA A 232 10.55 -9.45 -8.99
C ALA A 232 9.26 -8.64 -8.89
N ALA A 233 8.76 -8.10 -10.01
CA ALA A 233 7.54 -7.32 -10.06
C ALA A 233 6.29 -8.13 -9.68
N THR A 234 6.18 -9.37 -10.15
CA THR A 234 5.04 -10.24 -9.79
C THR A 234 5.09 -10.65 -8.33
N VAL A 235 6.27 -11.02 -7.82
CA VAL A 235 6.44 -11.40 -6.41
C VAL A 235 6.26 -10.21 -5.46
N ALA A 236 6.73 -9.02 -5.83
CA ALA A 236 6.50 -7.80 -5.06
C ALA A 236 5.00 -7.46 -4.98
N GLY A 237 4.28 -7.56 -6.10
CA GLY A 237 2.84 -7.34 -6.13
C GLY A 237 2.07 -8.34 -5.24
N LEU A 238 2.34 -9.64 -5.39
CA LEU A 238 1.71 -10.67 -4.55
C LEU A 238 2.10 -10.53 -3.07
N GLY A 239 3.38 -10.29 -2.79
CA GLY A 239 3.90 -10.07 -1.46
C GLY A 239 3.23 -8.87 -0.78
N TRP A 240 2.99 -7.77 -1.51
CA TRP A 240 2.33 -6.58 -0.99
C TRP A 240 0.94 -6.87 -0.41
N PHE A 241 0.13 -7.69 -1.10
CA PHE A 241 -1.18 -8.14 -0.62
C PHE A 241 -1.07 -9.15 0.52
N ILE A 242 -0.10 -10.06 0.47
CA ILE A 242 0.15 -11.03 1.56
C ILE A 242 0.49 -10.31 2.86
N LEU A 243 1.26 -9.23 2.81
CA LEU A 243 1.60 -8.42 3.98
C LEU A 243 0.41 -7.70 4.63
N TYR A 244 -0.73 -7.64 3.96
CA TYR A 244 -1.99 -7.11 4.50
C TYR A 244 -2.92 -8.21 5.06
N ALA A 245 -2.70 -9.48 4.68
CA ALA A 245 -3.51 -10.60 5.15
C ALA A 245 -3.56 -10.75 6.68
N PRO A 246 -2.48 -10.55 7.46
CA PRO A 246 -2.54 -10.67 8.92
C PRO A 246 -3.57 -9.74 9.57
N TYR A 247 -3.70 -8.51 9.06
CA TYR A 247 -4.72 -7.55 9.51
C TYR A 247 -6.14 -8.08 9.26
N LEU A 248 -6.39 -8.64 8.08
CA LEU A 248 -7.71 -9.17 7.71
C LEU A 248 -8.21 -10.26 8.67
N PHE A 249 -7.32 -11.14 9.15
CA PHE A 249 -7.70 -12.20 10.09
C PHE A 249 -7.84 -11.68 11.53
N MET A 250 -6.94 -10.80 11.96
CA MET A 250 -6.88 -10.38 13.35
C MET A 250 -7.94 -9.33 13.72
N GLN A 251 -8.42 -8.52 12.77
CA GLN A 251 -9.44 -7.49 13.04
C GLN A 251 -10.73 -8.07 13.62
N PHE A 252 -11.11 -9.30 13.26
CA PHE A 252 -12.33 -9.96 13.74
C PHE A 252 -12.27 -10.32 15.23
N ASN A 253 -11.06 -10.51 15.78
CA ASN A 253 -10.85 -10.91 17.18
C ASN A 253 -9.84 -10.00 17.89
N TYR A 254 -9.90 -8.69 17.62
CA TYR A 254 -8.92 -7.74 18.15
C TYR A 254 -8.76 -7.78 19.69
N SER A 255 -9.86 -8.00 20.42
CA SER A 255 -9.87 -8.06 21.89
C SER A 255 -9.30 -9.36 22.48
N GLY A 256 -9.40 -10.49 21.78
CA GLY A 256 -8.96 -11.79 22.26
C GLY A 256 -7.48 -12.11 22.00
N ILE A 257 -6.80 -11.31 21.19
CA ILE A 257 -5.44 -11.55 20.72
C ILE A 257 -4.42 -10.93 21.69
N THR A 258 -3.36 -11.68 22.03
CA THR A 258 -2.29 -11.22 22.92
C THR A 258 -1.50 -10.04 22.34
N THR A 259 -1.05 -9.12 23.18
CA THR A 259 -0.28 -7.94 22.73
C THR A 259 0.97 -8.32 21.93
N THR A 260 1.65 -9.40 22.29
CA THR A 260 2.84 -9.89 21.57
C THR A 260 2.54 -10.28 20.14
N SER A 261 1.41 -10.95 19.88
CA SER A 261 1.03 -11.32 18.51
C SER A 261 0.60 -10.12 17.68
N LYS A 262 0.01 -9.09 18.31
CA LYS A 262 -0.23 -7.78 17.66
C LYS A 262 1.08 -7.12 17.25
N MET A 263 2.07 -7.07 18.14
CA MET A 263 3.39 -6.50 17.85
C MET A 263 4.13 -7.27 16.74
N MET A 264 4.07 -8.60 16.75
CA MET A 264 4.64 -9.43 15.69
C MET A 264 3.96 -9.16 14.33
N ALA A 265 2.65 -8.98 14.31
CA ALA A 265 1.91 -8.66 13.09
C ALA A 265 2.29 -7.26 12.54
N CYS A 266 2.63 -6.31 13.42
CA CYS A 266 3.13 -4.98 13.04
C CYS A 266 4.54 -4.99 12.44
N LEU A 267 5.25 -6.12 12.40
CA LEU A 267 6.53 -6.21 11.68
C LEU A 267 6.32 -6.08 10.16
N PHE A 268 5.12 -6.39 9.68
CA PHE A 268 4.71 -6.16 8.30
C PHE A 268 4.15 -4.74 8.13
N SER A 269 4.82 -3.92 7.32
CA SER A 269 4.48 -2.49 7.12
C SER A 269 2.99 -2.22 6.85
N ASN A 270 2.37 -3.01 5.96
CA ASN A 270 0.96 -2.85 5.58
C ASN A 270 -0.01 -3.21 6.71
N THR A 271 0.33 -4.21 7.53
CA THR A 271 -0.44 -4.56 8.73
C THR A 271 -0.28 -3.50 9.82
N ALA A 272 0.93 -2.99 10.04
CA ALA A 272 1.19 -1.92 11.01
C ALA A 272 0.41 -0.63 10.71
N MET A 273 0.40 -0.21 9.45
CA MET A 273 -0.37 0.95 9.00
C MET A 273 -1.86 0.79 9.27
N SER A 274 -2.41 -0.39 8.96
CA SER A 274 -3.83 -0.68 9.10
C SER A 274 -4.26 -0.71 10.57
N TYR A 275 -3.44 -1.29 11.45
CA TYR A 275 -3.65 -1.21 12.89
C TYR A 275 -3.54 0.21 13.44
N GLY A 276 -2.59 1.01 12.96
CA GLY A 276 -2.46 2.39 13.36
C GLY A 276 -3.69 3.22 13.02
N PHE A 277 -4.25 3.06 11.81
CA PHE A 277 -5.51 3.70 11.45
C PHE A 277 -6.71 3.18 12.24
N GLN A 278 -6.81 1.87 12.44
CA GLN A 278 -7.88 1.30 13.29
C GLN A 278 -7.84 1.92 14.70
N LEU A 279 -6.67 2.05 15.30
CA LEU A 279 -6.52 2.65 16.62
C LEU A 279 -6.84 4.15 16.62
N LEU A 280 -6.35 4.91 15.64
CA LEU A 280 -6.63 6.34 15.52
C LEU A 280 -8.13 6.61 15.38
N LEU A 281 -8.82 5.88 14.52
CA LEU A 281 -10.26 6.04 14.34
C LEU A 281 -11.07 5.57 15.55
N MET A 282 -10.64 4.51 16.25
CA MET A 282 -11.34 4.08 17.46
C MET A 282 -11.29 5.13 18.57
N HIS A 283 -10.17 5.87 18.70
CA HIS A 283 -10.07 6.97 19.66
C HIS A 283 -10.81 8.22 19.17
N GLU A 284 -10.81 8.48 17.86
CA GLU A 284 -11.61 9.58 17.30
C GLU A 284 -13.12 9.35 17.52
N GLY A 285 -13.59 8.10 17.43
CA GLY A 285 -14.98 7.72 17.67
C GLY A 285 -15.43 7.78 19.13
N THR A 286 -14.51 7.66 20.10
CA THR A 286 -14.84 7.87 21.52
C THR A 286 -14.82 9.34 21.93
N GLY A 287 -14.32 10.24 21.06
CA GLY A 287 -14.21 11.67 21.33
C GLY A 287 -13.13 12.03 22.35
N GLU A 288 -12.31 11.07 22.79
CA GLU A 288 -11.16 11.32 23.65
C GLU A 288 -9.98 11.76 22.79
N VAL A 289 -9.62 13.04 22.90
CA VAL A 289 -8.47 13.64 22.23
C VAL A 289 -7.20 12.96 22.77
N PHE A 290 -6.30 12.55 21.88
CA PHE A 290 -4.94 12.20 22.29
C PHE A 290 -4.32 13.46 22.91
N PHE A 291 -4.05 13.40 24.22
CA PHE A 291 -3.54 14.43 25.16
C PHE A 291 -4.59 15.14 26.01
#